data_AF-A0A377IVT8-F1
#
_entry.id   AF-A0A377IVT8-F1
#
_cell.length_a   1.000
_cell.length_b   1.000
_cell.length_c   1.000
_cell.angle_alpha   90.00
_cell.angle_beta   90.00
_cell.angle_gamma   90.00
#
_symmetry.space_group_name_H-M   'P 1'
#
loop_
_entity.id
_entity.type
_entity.pdbx_description
1 polymer ?
#
loop_
_entity_poly.entity_id
_entity_poly.type
_entity_poly.pdbx_seq_one_letter_code
_entity_poly.pdbx_strand_id
1 'polypeptide(L)'
;MSHSYLEHPLPNQEHPQGYWKQPIPLVYTLNNEAPYPLDALPNILQRVVHSYQCYGQQPLSLVANGALANLSLACQAHANVARDTYLTSPVSLYFLVIASSGERKSAADSLFSNAIRQWETNIRKKREPERLSALTQHKAWQMERDGLLTQIKRATYTGEDSEYYKELLEELVHQEPDIPIQPTLYFEDATQEALAIHLAHGWPSASLWSDEAGIILGSHSMQSNPLRFVALLNRLGAWGVMERLTDLRIIRIS
;
A
#
# COMPACT_ATOMS: atom_id res chain seq x y z
N MET A 1 49.82 59.32 60.45
CA MET A 1 48.41 59.06 60.78
C MET A 1 47.95 57.89 59.94
N SER A 2 47.61 56.80 60.63
CA SER A 2 47.11 55.53 60.12
C SER A 2 45.64 55.64 59.73
N HIS A 3 45.26 55.11 58.56
CA HIS A 3 43.94 54.48 58.39
C HIS A 3 44.07 53.27 57.45
N SER A 4 43.96 52.10 58.08
CA SER A 4 43.79 50.77 57.50
C SER A 4 42.37 50.63 56.96
N TYR A 5 42.23 50.36 55.66
CA TYR A 5 40.99 49.83 55.09
C TYR A 5 41.15 48.31 54.94
N LEU A 6 40.22 47.58 55.54
CA LEU A 6 40.09 46.14 55.48
C LEU A 6 39.64 45.72 54.08
N GLU A 7 40.49 44.97 53.37
CA GLU A 7 40.11 44.24 52.17
C GLU A 7 39.17 43.08 52.56
N HIS A 8 37.91 43.17 52.15
CA HIS A 8 37.03 42.00 52.07
C HIS A 8 37.19 41.39 50.67
N PRO A 9 37.78 40.18 50.52
CA PRO A 9 37.82 39.52 49.23
C PRO A 9 36.41 39.06 48.84
N LEU A 10 36.04 39.36 47.60
CA LEU A 10 34.81 38.87 46.96
C LEU A 10 34.77 37.33 47.04
N PRO A 11 33.62 36.72 47.37
CA PRO A 11 33.50 35.28 47.47
C PRO A 11 33.84 34.64 46.13
N ASN A 12 34.69 33.61 46.20
CA ASN A 12 35.04 32.71 45.11
C ASN A 12 33.74 32.31 44.38
N GLN A 13 33.51 32.88 43.18
CA GLN A 13 32.50 32.34 42.28
C GLN A 13 33.08 31.05 41.70
N GLU A 14 32.99 29.98 42.49
CA GLU A 14 33.08 28.63 41.98
C GLU A 14 31.98 28.48 40.94
N HIS A 15 32.35 28.49 39.66
CA HIS A 15 31.49 27.92 38.64
C HIS A 15 31.16 26.49 39.10
N PRO A 16 29.88 26.13 39.33
CA PRO A 16 29.56 24.75 39.63
C PRO A 16 30.08 23.95 38.44
N GLN A 17 31.11 23.14 38.69
CA GLN A 17 31.66 22.24 37.68
C GLN A 17 30.48 21.44 37.16
N GLY A 18 30.01 21.85 35.98
CA GLY A 18 28.81 21.33 35.37
C GLY A 18 28.96 19.83 35.32
N TYR A 19 28.05 19.14 35.99
CA TYR A 19 27.98 17.68 36.06
C TYR A 19 27.56 17.17 34.69
N TRP A 20 28.45 17.28 33.70
CA TRP A 20 28.27 16.66 32.40
C TRP A 20 28.28 15.16 32.63
N LYS A 21 27.14 14.51 32.33
CA LYS A 21 27.08 13.05 32.30
C LYS A 21 28.13 12.54 31.30
N GLN A 22 28.66 11.35 31.54
CA GLN A 22 29.60 10.74 30.60
C GLN A 22 29.02 10.78 29.17
N PRO A 23 29.83 11.15 28.17
CA PRO A 23 29.36 11.25 26.79
C PRO A 23 28.80 9.90 26.37
N ILE A 24 27.52 9.89 26.01
CA ILE A 24 26.87 8.71 25.47
C ILE A 24 27.49 8.49 24.09
N PRO A 25 28.04 7.30 23.78
CA PRO A 25 28.57 7.01 22.47
C PRO A 25 27.51 7.29 21.40
N LEU A 26 27.89 8.01 20.35
CA LEU A 26 27.02 8.26 19.19
C LEU A 26 26.62 6.96 18.48
N VAL A 27 27.45 5.93 18.63
CA VAL A 27 27.19 4.59 18.11
C VAL A 27 26.60 3.76 19.24
N TYR A 28 25.30 3.52 19.18
CA TYR A 28 24.67 2.50 20.02
C TYR A 28 25.26 1.14 19.63
N THR A 29 26.02 0.51 20.52
CA THR A 29 26.28 -0.92 20.41
C THR A 29 24.94 -1.60 20.68
N LEU A 30 24.32 -2.16 19.63
CA LEU A 30 23.12 -2.98 19.81
C LEU A 30 23.53 -4.17 20.69
N ASN A 31 23.21 -4.08 21.99
CA ASN A 31 23.33 -5.21 22.90
C ASN A 31 22.50 -6.38 22.34
N ASN A 32 23.05 -7.60 22.40
CA ASN A 32 22.45 -8.87 21.96
C ASN A 32 21.00 -8.75 21.51
N GLU A 33 20.76 -8.85 20.19
CA GLU A 33 19.41 -8.89 19.63
C GLU A 33 18.57 -9.90 20.42
N ALA A 34 17.49 -9.41 21.05
CA ALA A 34 16.51 -10.30 21.63
C ALA A 34 15.99 -11.23 20.52
N PRO A 35 15.86 -12.54 20.78
CA PRO A 35 15.41 -13.47 19.76
C PRO A 35 14.00 -13.09 19.29
N TYR A 36 13.74 -13.28 17.99
CA TYR A 36 12.41 -13.01 17.44
C TYR A 36 11.35 -13.81 18.23
N PRO A 37 10.24 -13.17 18.67
CA PRO A 37 9.26 -13.78 19.55
C PRO A 37 8.35 -14.75 18.77
N LEU A 38 8.90 -15.90 18.40
CA LEU A 38 8.21 -16.92 17.62
C LEU A 38 6.93 -17.42 18.33
N ASP A 39 6.96 -17.50 19.66
CA ASP A 39 5.84 -17.93 20.50
C ASP A 39 4.67 -16.93 20.55
N ALA A 40 4.87 -15.69 20.09
CA ALA A 40 3.80 -14.70 19.96
C ALA A 40 2.96 -14.90 18.69
N LEU A 41 3.42 -15.71 17.73
CA LEU A 41 2.67 -16.01 16.52
C LEU A 41 1.58 -17.07 16.80
N PRO A 42 0.44 -17.02 16.10
CA PRO A 42 -0.55 -18.10 16.16
C PRO A 42 0.08 -19.46 15.82
N ASN A 43 -0.34 -20.54 16.49
CA ASN A 43 0.25 -21.88 16.37
C ASN A 43 0.49 -22.35 14.92
N ILE A 44 -0.44 -22.07 14.01
CA ILE A 44 -0.31 -22.44 12.59
C ILE A 44 0.88 -21.70 11.96
N LEU A 45 0.94 -20.39 12.16
CA LEU A 45 1.99 -19.54 11.61
C LEU A 45 3.34 -19.87 12.26
N GLN A 46 3.38 -20.09 13.57
CA GLN A 46 4.57 -20.52 14.31
C GLN A 46 5.19 -21.77 13.68
N ARG A 47 4.38 -22.80 13.42
CA ARG A 47 4.83 -24.06 12.80
C ARG A 47 5.38 -23.83 11.41
N VAL A 48 4.65 -23.10 10.57
CA VAL A 48 5.07 -22.86 9.17
C VAL A 48 6.37 -22.06 9.11
N VAL A 49 6.47 -20.98 9.89
CA VAL A 49 7.67 -20.14 9.97
C VAL A 49 8.86 -20.95 10.46
N HIS A 50 8.71 -21.72 11.54
CA HIS A 50 9.77 -22.57 12.07
C HIS A 50 10.22 -23.65 11.08
N SER A 51 9.26 -24.37 10.46
CA SER A 51 9.56 -25.40 9.47
C SER A 51 10.30 -24.84 8.26
N TYR A 52 9.86 -23.70 7.74
CA TYR A 52 10.55 -23.07 6.62
C TYR A 52 11.91 -22.51 7.02
N GLN A 53 12.04 -21.95 8.21
CA GLN A 53 13.33 -21.49 8.72
C GLN A 53 14.34 -22.63 8.84
N CYS A 54 13.93 -23.81 9.32
CA CYS A 54 14.78 -25.00 9.35
C CYS A 54 15.26 -25.43 7.95
N TYR A 55 14.47 -25.19 6.91
CA TYR A 55 14.82 -25.50 5.53
C TYR A 55 15.70 -24.41 4.89
N GLY A 56 15.26 -23.16 4.93
CA GLY A 56 15.89 -22.03 4.27
C GLY A 56 17.11 -21.47 5.01
N GLN A 57 17.23 -21.75 6.32
CA GLN A 57 18.28 -21.25 7.22
C GLN A 57 18.36 -19.72 7.30
N GLN A 58 17.26 -19.05 7.00
CA GLN A 58 17.12 -17.59 7.02
C GLN A 58 16.78 -17.11 8.44
N PRO A 59 16.98 -15.83 8.78
CA PRO A 59 16.53 -15.29 10.06
C PRO A 59 15.02 -15.50 10.27
N LEU A 60 14.61 -15.90 11.48
CA LEU A 60 13.19 -16.12 11.82
C LEU A 60 12.33 -14.89 11.55
N SER A 61 12.86 -13.70 11.87
CA SER A 61 12.21 -12.41 11.62
C SER A 61 11.90 -12.18 10.15
N LEU A 62 12.80 -12.59 9.25
CA LEU A 62 12.62 -12.45 7.81
C LEU A 62 11.49 -13.36 7.31
N VAL A 63 11.52 -14.63 7.71
CA VAL A 63 10.51 -15.61 7.31
C VAL A 63 9.13 -15.21 7.86
N ALA A 64 9.07 -14.78 9.11
CA ALA A 64 7.83 -14.34 9.74
C ALA A 64 7.25 -13.09 9.05
N ASN A 65 8.10 -12.13 8.66
CA ASN A 65 7.65 -10.94 7.92
C ASN A 65 7.02 -11.31 6.57
N GLY A 66 7.68 -12.16 5.77
CA GLY A 66 7.11 -12.62 4.49
C GLY A 66 5.75 -13.31 4.67
N ALA A 67 5.61 -14.11 5.74
CA ALA A 67 4.36 -14.78 6.06
C ALA A 67 3.26 -13.79 6.49
N LEU A 68 3.56 -12.85 7.40
CA LEU A 68 2.62 -11.85 7.89
C LEU A 68 2.20 -10.85 6.80
N ALA A 69 3.12 -10.48 5.90
CA ALA A 69 2.83 -9.60 4.76
C ALA A 69 1.79 -10.23 3.81
N ASN A 70 1.98 -11.50 3.45
CA ASN A 70 1.03 -12.22 2.60
C ASN A 70 -0.30 -12.49 3.34
N LEU A 71 -0.27 -12.76 4.65
CA LEU A 71 -1.48 -12.90 5.44
C LEU A 71 -2.27 -11.59 5.50
N SER A 72 -1.60 -10.45 5.69
CA SER A 72 -2.23 -9.12 5.66
C SER A 72 -2.93 -8.88 4.33
N LEU A 73 -2.27 -9.20 3.21
CA LEU A 73 -2.85 -9.05 1.87
C LEU A 73 -4.09 -9.94 1.70
N ALA A 74 -4.03 -11.20 2.12
CA ALA A 74 -5.16 -12.11 2.05
C ALA A 74 -6.36 -11.62 2.90
N CYS A 75 -6.11 -11.02 4.06
CA CYS A 75 -7.16 -10.53 4.96
C CYS A 75 -7.72 -9.15 4.58
N GLN A 76 -7.03 -8.37 3.74
CA GLN A 76 -7.40 -6.99 3.41
C GLN A 76 -8.82 -6.86 2.85
N ALA A 77 -9.28 -7.83 2.05
CA ALA A 77 -10.62 -7.84 1.46
C ALA A 77 -11.72 -8.36 2.43
N HIS A 78 -11.34 -8.88 3.59
CA HIS A 78 -12.27 -9.59 4.49
C HIS A 78 -12.53 -8.87 5.80
N ALA A 79 -11.62 -8.00 6.25
CA ALA A 79 -11.75 -7.36 7.55
C ALA A 79 -11.23 -5.92 7.56
N ASN A 80 -11.90 -5.10 8.36
CA ASN A 80 -11.41 -3.79 8.77
C ASN A 80 -10.99 -3.85 10.25
N VAL A 81 -9.98 -3.05 10.59
CA VAL A 81 -9.52 -2.82 11.96
C VAL A 81 -10.07 -1.47 12.43
N ALA A 82 -10.86 -1.50 13.51
CA ALA A 82 -11.30 -0.31 14.22
C ALA A 82 -10.30 0.01 15.34
N ARG A 83 -9.58 1.12 15.20
CA ARG A 83 -8.68 1.64 16.24
C ARG A 83 -9.44 2.45 17.29
N ASP A 84 -10.49 3.13 16.84
CA ASP A 84 -11.53 3.76 17.66
C ASP A 84 -12.85 3.80 16.85
N THR A 85 -13.88 4.47 17.41
CA THR A 85 -15.21 4.63 16.79
C THR A 85 -15.20 5.34 15.43
N TYR A 86 -14.20 6.17 15.16
CA TYR A 86 -14.10 7.02 13.96
C TYR A 86 -12.95 6.60 13.04
N LEU A 87 -12.03 5.76 13.50
CA LEU A 87 -10.83 5.30 12.81
C LEU A 87 -10.92 3.81 12.48
N THR A 88 -11.76 3.52 11.49
CA THR A 88 -11.88 2.19 10.89
C THR A 88 -11.17 2.17 9.54
N SER A 89 -10.30 1.17 9.34
CA SER A 89 -9.47 1.02 8.14
C SER A 89 -9.33 -0.45 7.75
N PRO A 90 -9.23 -0.81 6.46
CA PRO A 90 -8.82 -2.15 6.06
C PRO A 90 -7.54 -2.63 6.75
N VAL A 91 -7.38 -3.95 6.86
CA VAL A 91 -6.13 -4.55 7.37
C VAL A 91 -4.97 -4.14 6.47
N SER A 92 -3.97 -3.48 7.06
CA SER A 92 -2.75 -3.05 6.36
C SER A 92 -1.53 -3.22 7.28
N LEU A 93 -0.52 -3.96 6.83
CA LEU A 93 0.77 -4.07 7.51
C LEU A 93 1.89 -3.52 6.62
N TYR A 94 2.82 -2.79 7.23
CA TYR A 94 4.02 -2.28 6.57
C TYR A 94 5.24 -3.03 7.11
N PHE A 95 6.01 -3.62 6.20
CA PHE A 95 7.23 -4.33 6.54
C PHE A 95 8.43 -3.67 5.86
N LEU A 96 9.47 -3.39 6.65
CA LEU A 96 10.78 -2.98 6.16
C LEU A 96 11.80 -3.98 6.68
N VAL A 97 12.41 -4.73 5.77
CA VAL A 97 13.42 -5.74 6.11
C VAL A 97 14.79 -5.25 5.66
N ILE A 98 15.67 -5.01 6.63
CA ILE A 98 17.08 -4.75 6.39
C ILE A 98 17.81 -6.08 6.59
N ALA A 99 18.38 -6.60 5.52
CA ALA A 99 19.09 -7.87 5.55
C ALA A 99 20.22 -7.84 4.54
N SER A 100 21.28 -8.60 4.78
CA SER A 100 22.47 -8.62 3.93
C SER A 100 22.14 -9.14 2.54
N SER A 101 22.94 -8.76 1.54
CA SER A 101 22.83 -9.36 0.21
C SER A 101 23.11 -10.86 0.30
N GLY A 102 22.30 -11.69 -0.35
CA GLY A 102 22.45 -13.15 -0.36
C GLY A 102 21.64 -13.92 0.71
N GLU A 103 20.91 -13.25 1.61
CA GLU A 103 20.05 -13.92 2.63
C GLU A 103 18.77 -14.58 2.07
N ARG A 104 18.72 -14.81 0.75
CA ARG A 104 17.63 -15.48 0.01
C ARG A 104 16.23 -14.90 0.30
N LYS A 105 16.14 -13.59 0.58
CA LYS A 105 14.91 -12.90 0.99
C LYS A 105 13.72 -13.23 0.06
N SER A 106 13.92 -13.03 -1.23
CA SER A 106 12.93 -13.30 -2.28
C SER A 106 12.43 -14.75 -2.30
N ALA A 107 13.24 -15.72 -1.85
CA ALA A 107 12.82 -17.13 -1.78
C ALA A 107 11.78 -17.36 -0.67
N ALA A 108 11.96 -16.72 0.50
CA ALA A 108 10.98 -16.77 1.58
C ALA A 108 9.66 -16.12 1.14
N ASP A 109 9.74 -14.93 0.54
CA ASP A 109 8.57 -14.21 0.05
C ASP A 109 7.86 -14.96 -1.09
N SER A 110 8.62 -15.63 -1.96
CA SER A 110 8.06 -16.48 -3.03
C SER A 110 7.24 -17.64 -2.47
N LEU A 111 7.69 -18.29 -1.39
CA LEU A 111 6.93 -19.38 -0.78
C LEU A 111 5.54 -18.92 -0.33
N PHE A 112 5.48 -17.82 0.45
CA PHE A 112 4.22 -17.35 1.03
C PHE A 112 3.32 -16.64 0.01
N SER A 113 3.90 -15.98 -0.99
CA SER A 113 3.13 -15.33 -2.06
C SER A 113 2.56 -16.29 -3.11
N ASN A 114 3.12 -17.50 -3.22
CA ASN A 114 2.72 -18.46 -4.25
C ASN A 114 1.21 -18.75 -4.26
N ALA A 115 0.61 -18.96 -3.08
CA ALA A 115 -0.82 -19.23 -2.97
C ALA A 115 -1.69 -18.08 -3.50
N ILE A 116 -1.33 -16.84 -3.17
CA ILE A 116 -2.07 -15.64 -3.60
C ILE A 116 -1.86 -15.40 -5.10
N ARG A 117 -0.63 -15.57 -5.60
CA ARG A 117 -0.32 -15.44 -7.04
C ARG A 117 -1.05 -16.49 -7.89
N GLN A 118 -1.14 -17.73 -7.39
CA GLN A 118 -1.92 -18.79 -8.03
C GLN A 118 -3.41 -18.45 -8.04
N TRP A 119 -3.95 -17.99 -6.91
CA TRP A 119 -5.33 -17.52 -6.82
C TRP A 119 -5.60 -16.39 -7.82
N GLU A 120 -4.74 -15.37 -7.88
CA GLU A 120 -4.85 -14.25 -8.82
C GLU A 120 -4.89 -14.76 -10.26
N THR A 121 -3.94 -15.62 -10.63
CA THR A 121 -3.85 -16.22 -11.97
C THR A 121 -5.12 -17.00 -12.32
N ASN A 122 -5.64 -17.79 -11.38
CA ASN A 122 -6.83 -18.62 -11.60
C ASN A 122 -8.09 -17.77 -11.78
N ILE A 123 -8.28 -16.73 -10.96
CA ILE A 123 -9.41 -15.82 -11.08
C ILE A 123 -9.34 -15.03 -12.38
N ARG A 124 -8.14 -14.55 -12.76
CA ARG A 124 -7.94 -13.84 -14.03
C ARG A 124 -8.28 -14.72 -15.22
N LYS A 125 -7.76 -15.94 -15.26
CA LYS A 125 -8.08 -16.92 -16.32
C LYS A 125 -9.57 -17.23 -16.40
N LYS A 126 -10.24 -17.39 -15.25
CA LYS A 126 -11.69 -17.67 -15.20
C LYS A 126 -12.52 -16.51 -15.76
N ARG A 127 -12.13 -15.27 -15.46
CA ARG A 127 -12.84 -14.04 -15.87
C ARG A 127 -12.43 -13.52 -17.25
N GLU A 128 -11.33 -14.02 -17.82
CA GLU A 128 -10.77 -13.52 -19.06
C GLU A 128 -11.74 -13.56 -20.25
N PRO A 129 -12.53 -14.64 -20.49
CA PRO A 129 -13.46 -14.68 -21.61
C PRO A 129 -14.54 -13.60 -21.53
N GLU A 130 -15.13 -13.42 -20.34
CA GLU A 130 -16.14 -12.39 -20.07
C GLU A 130 -15.56 -10.99 -20.25
N ARG A 131 -14.34 -10.77 -19.74
CA ARG A 131 -13.63 -9.50 -19.89
C ARG A 131 -13.34 -9.16 -21.36
N LEU A 132 -12.89 -10.13 -22.15
CA LEU A 132 -12.60 -9.92 -23.57
C LEU A 132 -13.88 -9.61 -24.36
N SER A 133 -14.98 -10.29 -24.05
CA SER A 133 -16.29 -10.01 -24.64
C SER A 133 -16.77 -8.60 -24.29
N ALA A 134 -16.76 -8.22 -23.01
CA ALA A 134 -17.14 -6.89 -22.55
C ALA A 134 -16.25 -5.79 -23.17
N LEU A 135 -14.94 -6.02 -23.27
CA LEU A 135 -14.03 -5.07 -23.93
C LEU A 135 -14.35 -4.88 -25.41
N THR A 136 -14.79 -5.94 -26.08
CA THR A 136 -15.17 -5.90 -27.50
C THR A 136 -16.46 -5.11 -27.69
N GLN A 137 -17.47 -5.36 -26.85
CA GLN A 137 -18.73 -4.61 -26.81
C GLN A 137 -18.47 -3.14 -26.49
N HIS A 138 -17.65 -2.85 -25.48
CA HIS A 138 -17.28 -1.49 -25.11
C HIS A 138 -16.58 -0.75 -26.25
N LYS A 139 -15.71 -1.41 -27.02
CA LYS A 139 -15.09 -0.81 -28.21
C LYS A 139 -16.13 -0.48 -29.29
N ALA A 140 -17.09 -1.36 -29.54
CA ALA A 140 -18.17 -1.09 -30.50
C ALA A 140 -19.03 0.10 -30.03
N TRP A 141 -19.45 0.08 -28.77
CA TRP A 141 -20.16 1.19 -28.12
C TRP A 141 -19.39 2.51 -28.21
N GLN A 142 -18.08 2.49 -27.95
CA GLN A 142 -17.22 3.67 -28.05
C GLN A 142 -17.17 4.23 -29.48
N MET A 143 -17.11 3.36 -30.48
CA MET A 143 -17.14 3.77 -31.90
C MET A 143 -18.47 4.41 -32.28
N GLU A 144 -19.59 3.85 -31.82
CA GLU A 144 -20.93 4.43 -32.03
C GLU A 144 -21.06 5.80 -31.37
N ARG A 145 -20.62 5.92 -30.12
CA ARG A 145 -20.61 7.16 -29.36
C ARG A 145 -19.79 8.24 -30.05
N ASP A 146 -18.57 7.91 -30.47
CA ASP A 146 -17.67 8.86 -31.13
C ASP A 146 -18.22 9.26 -32.52
N GLY A 147 -18.92 8.34 -33.20
CA GLY A 147 -19.67 8.61 -34.42
C GLY A 147 -20.79 9.63 -34.22
N LEU A 148 -21.63 9.44 -33.19
CA LEU A 148 -22.71 10.38 -32.84
C LEU A 148 -22.17 11.74 -32.42
N LEU A 149 -21.13 11.78 -31.59
CA LEU A 149 -20.46 13.02 -31.20
C LEU A 149 -19.94 13.79 -32.43
N THR A 150 -19.43 13.08 -33.44
CA THR A 150 -19.00 13.70 -34.70
C THR A 150 -20.17 14.27 -35.49
N GLN A 151 -21.32 13.59 -35.54
CA GLN A 151 -22.51 14.10 -36.23
C GLN A 151 -23.11 15.31 -35.51
N ILE A 152 -23.22 15.26 -34.18
CA ILE A 152 -23.65 16.41 -33.37
C ILE A 152 -22.74 17.61 -33.63
N LYS A 153 -21.42 17.39 -33.61
CA LYS A 153 -20.43 18.43 -33.90
C LYS A 153 -20.65 19.03 -35.29
N ARG A 154 -20.88 18.21 -36.34
CA ARG A 154 -21.15 18.68 -37.70
C ARG A 154 -22.43 19.50 -37.79
N ALA A 155 -23.55 18.98 -37.28
CA ALA A 155 -24.86 19.65 -37.30
C ALA A 155 -24.79 21.01 -36.58
N THR A 156 -24.04 21.10 -35.49
CA THR A 156 -23.80 22.36 -34.77
C THR A 156 -23.05 23.40 -35.62
N TYR A 157 -22.10 22.97 -36.46
CA TYR A 157 -21.37 23.88 -37.36
C TYR A 157 -22.19 24.29 -38.61
N THR A 158 -23.01 23.39 -39.15
CA THR A 158 -23.85 23.65 -40.33
C THR A 158 -25.15 24.39 -39.99
N GLY A 159 -25.50 24.50 -38.71
CA GLY A 159 -26.75 25.10 -38.24
C GLY A 159 -27.97 24.18 -38.47
N GLU A 160 -27.72 22.90 -38.67
CA GLU A 160 -28.75 21.87 -38.82
C GLU A 160 -29.26 21.42 -37.45
N ASP A 161 -30.49 20.89 -37.41
CA ASP A 161 -31.05 20.32 -36.19
C ASP A 161 -30.23 19.09 -35.75
N SER A 162 -29.81 19.09 -34.49
CA SER A 162 -28.97 18.06 -33.88
C SER A 162 -29.71 17.25 -32.82
N GLU A 163 -30.99 17.54 -32.57
CA GLU A 163 -31.76 16.97 -31.46
C GLU A 163 -31.84 15.44 -31.57
N TYR A 164 -32.11 14.92 -32.76
CA TYR A 164 -32.13 13.48 -33.03
C TYR A 164 -30.84 12.75 -32.61
N TYR A 165 -29.67 13.33 -32.91
CA TYR A 165 -28.39 12.71 -32.55
C TYR A 165 -28.09 12.81 -31.05
N LYS A 166 -28.60 13.85 -30.37
CA LYS A 166 -28.46 14.00 -28.92
C LYS A 166 -29.34 13.00 -28.18
N GLU A 167 -30.59 12.81 -28.61
CA GLU A 167 -31.50 11.79 -28.06
C GLU A 167 -30.88 10.39 -28.21
N LEU A 168 -30.33 10.08 -29.40
CA LEU A 168 -29.68 8.79 -29.63
C LEU A 168 -28.40 8.61 -28.79
N LEU A 169 -27.64 9.69 -28.55
CA LEU A 169 -26.48 9.66 -27.66
C LEU A 169 -26.90 9.42 -26.20
N GLU A 170 -27.99 10.05 -25.74
CA GLU A 170 -28.53 9.85 -24.39
C GLU A 170 -28.94 8.39 -24.17
N GLU A 171 -29.63 7.78 -25.14
CA GLU A 171 -29.97 6.35 -25.08
C GLU A 171 -28.71 5.46 -25.06
N LEU A 172 -27.72 5.78 -25.90
CA LEU A 172 -26.48 5.00 -26.00
C LEU A 172 -25.66 5.03 -24.71
N VAL A 173 -25.60 6.15 -24.00
CA VAL A 173 -24.86 6.27 -22.72
C VAL A 173 -25.40 5.28 -21.68
N HIS A 174 -26.69 4.99 -21.68
CA HIS A 174 -27.28 3.99 -20.78
C HIS A 174 -26.95 2.53 -21.15
N GLN A 175 -26.35 2.29 -22.31
CA GLN A 175 -25.98 0.96 -22.82
C GLN A 175 -24.46 0.68 -22.70
N GLU A 176 -23.71 1.49 -21.94
CA GLU A 176 -22.28 1.28 -21.73
C GLU A 176 -22.01 -0.10 -21.10
N PRO A 177 -21.20 -0.97 -21.74
CA PRO A 177 -20.93 -2.30 -21.21
C PRO A 177 -20.04 -2.27 -19.97
N ASP A 178 -20.47 -2.94 -18.90
CA ASP A 178 -19.65 -3.11 -17.69
C ASP A 178 -18.46 -4.03 -17.93
N ILE A 179 -17.25 -3.51 -17.76
CA ILE A 179 -16.01 -4.29 -17.88
C ILE A 179 -15.66 -4.94 -16.54
N PRO A 180 -15.61 -6.29 -16.45
CA PRO A 180 -15.25 -6.97 -15.22
C PRO A 180 -13.85 -6.60 -14.71
N ILE A 181 -13.78 -6.14 -13.46
CA ILE A 181 -12.51 -5.83 -12.78
C ILE A 181 -11.72 -7.12 -12.55
N GLN A 182 -10.42 -7.06 -12.83
CA GLN A 182 -9.47 -8.13 -12.61
C GLN A 182 -8.64 -7.88 -11.34
N PRO A 183 -8.35 -8.92 -10.53
CA PRO A 183 -7.45 -8.77 -9.39
C PRO A 183 -6.03 -8.53 -9.89
N THR A 184 -5.38 -7.50 -9.35
CA THR A 184 -3.94 -7.28 -9.43
C THR A 184 -3.48 -6.96 -8.02
N LEU A 185 -2.86 -7.93 -7.35
CA LEU A 185 -2.58 -7.81 -5.92
C LEU A 185 -1.15 -7.36 -5.62
N TYR A 186 -0.20 -7.62 -6.52
CA TYR A 186 1.22 -7.30 -6.34
C TYR A 186 1.65 -6.18 -7.28
N PHE A 187 2.16 -5.09 -6.72
CA PHE A 187 2.77 -3.97 -7.43
C PHE A 187 4.23 -3.85 -7.02
N GLU A 188 5.14 -3.69 -7.98
CA GLU A 188 6.58 -3.57 -7.71
C GLU A 188 7.08 -2.12 -7.89
N ASP A 189 6.81 -1.54 -9.06
CA ASP A 189 7.09 -0.14 -9.37
C ASP A 189 5.79 0.54 -9.82
N ALA A 190 5.05 1.09 -8.85
CA ALA A 190 3.81 1.80 -9.11
C ALA A 190 3.92 3.26 -8.66
N THR A 191 3.45 4.17 -9.50
CA THR A 191 3.30 5.58 -9.10
C THR A 191 2.18 5.73 -8.07
N GLN A 192 2.25 6.81 -7.30
CA GLN A 192 1.21 7.20 -6.35
C GLN A 192 -0.18 7.26 -6.99
N GLU A 193 -0.24 7.87 -8.16
CA GLU A 193 -1.46 8.09 -8.93
C GLU A 193 -1.97 6.76 -9.49
N ALA A 194 -1.10 5.91 -10.02
CA ALA A 194 -1.48 4.61 -10.54
C ALA A 194 -2.06 3.71 -9.44
N LEU A 195 -1.45 3.70 -8.25
CA LEU A 195 -1.94 2.93 -7.11
C LEU A 195 -3.27 3.49 -6.59
N ALA A 196 -3.43 4.81 -6.51
CA ALA A 196 -4.67 5.44 -6.07
C ALA A 196 -5.83 5.16 -7.05
N ILE A 197 -5.59 5.30 -8.35
CA ILE A 197 -6.58 4.98 -9.40
C ILE A 197 -6.94 3.49 -9.35
N HIS A 198 -5.96 2.61 -9.16
CA HIS A 198 -6.21 1.18 -9.05
C HIS A 198 -7.09 0.84 -7.85
N LEU A 199 -6.84 1.41 -6.69
CA LEU A 199 -7.66 1.15 -5.50
C LEU A 199 -9.05 1.80 -5.56
N ALA A 200 -9.20 2.91 -6.29
CA ALA A 200 -10.47 3.61 -6.44
C ALA A 200 -11.40 2.92 -7.47
N HIS A 201 -10.86 2.52 -8.63
CA HIS A 201 -11.65 2.01 -9.76
C HIS A 201 -11.40 0.53 -10.09
N GLY A 202 -10.33 -0.04 -9.54
CA GLY A 202 -9.90 -1.41 -9.78
C GLY A 202 -10.21 -2.34 -8.62
N TRP A 203 -9.29 -3.26 -8.35
CA TRP A 203 -9.47 -4.27 -7.32
C TRP A 203 -9.25 -3.64 -5.93
N PRO A 204 -10.13 -3.85 -4.94
CA PRO A 204 -10.10 -3.13 -3.67
C PRO A 204 -9.01 -3.61 -2.69
N SER A 205 -8.03 -4.37 -3.18
CA SER A 205 -6.93 -4.92 -2.39
C SER A 205 -5.67 -4.92 -3.24
N ALA A 206 -4.57 -4.47 -2.66
CA ALA A 206 -3.29 -4.35 -3.33
C ALA A 206 -2.16 -4.33 -2.30
N SER A 207 -0.97 -4.68 -2.77
CA SER A 207 0.26 -4.64 -2.00
C SER A 207 1.39 -4.09 -2.86
N LEU A 208 2.26 -3.31 -2.24
CA LEU A 208 3.47 -2.79 -2.83
C LEU A 208 4.66 -3.59 -2.28
N TRP A 209 5.39 -4.25 -3.16
CA TRP A 209 6.51 -5.13 -2.84
C TRP A 209 7.76 -4.66 -3.57
N SER A 210 8.89 -4.61 -2.90
CA SER A 210 10.16 -4.45 -3.59
C SER A 210 11.27 -5.18 -2.87
N ASP A 211 12.01 -5.96 -3.64
CA ASP A 211 13.24 -6.62 -3.20
C ASP A 211 14.40 -5.62 -3.09
N GLU A 212 14.25 -4.44 -3.70
CA GLU A 212 15.20 -3.34 -3.69
C GLU A 212 14.54 -2.09 -3.09
N ALA A 213 14.89 -1.77 -1.85
CA ALA A 213 14.40 -0.55 -1.20
C ALA A 213 14.65 0.70 -2.07
N GLY A 214 15.76 0.72 -2.84
CA GLY A 214 16.08 1.80 -3.78
C GLY A 214 15.10 1.97 -4.95
N ILE A 215 14.34 0.95 -5.35
CA ILE A 215 13.32 1.10 -6.41
C ILE A 215 12.12 1.89 -5.88
N ILE A 216 11.60 1.54 -4.70
CA ILE A 216 10.48 2.31 -4.10
C ILE A 216 10.98 3.67 -3.59
N LEU A 217 12.10 3.69 -2.84
CA LEU A 217 12.70 4.91 -2.25
C LEU A 217 13.29 5.86 -3.31
N GLY A 218 13.74 5.32 -4.44
CA GLY A 218 14.33 6.05 -5.56
C GLY A 218 13.41 6.18 -6.77
N SER A 219 12.17 5.67 -6.72
CA SER A 219 11.15 5.98 -7.73
C SER A 219 10.78 7.47 -7.66
N HIS A 220 10.27 8.03 -8.76
CA HIS A 220 9.76 9.42 -8.81
C HIS A 220 8.73 9.71 -7.70
N SER A 221 8.03 8.68 -7.21
CA SER A 221 7.08 8.73 -6.09
C SER A 221 7.71 9.07 -4.74
N MET A 222 8.99 8.75 -4.50
CA MET A 222 9.68 9.04 -3.23
C MET A 222 10.83 10.06 -3.36
N GLN A 223 11.37 10.28 -4.56
CA GLN A 223 12.41 11.31 -4.77
C GLN A 223 11.93 12.74 -4.48
N SER A 224 10.65 13.03 -4.74
CA SER A 224 10.09 14.37 -4.55
C SER A 224 9.58 14.60 -3.13
N ASN A 225 8.92 13.61 -2.51
CA ASN A 225 8.44 13.70 -1.13
C ASN A 225 8.09 12.32 -0.53
N PRO A 226 9.01 11.66 0.22
CA PRO A 226 8.77 10.34 0.80
C PRO A 226 7.68 10.34 1.88
N LEU A 227 7.52 11.46 2.60
CA LEU A 227 6.45 11.62 3.60
C LEU A 227 5.06 11.72 2.95
N ARG A 228 4.96 12.34 1.78
CA ARG A 228 3.71 12.39 1.00
C ARG A 228 3.29 10.98 0.55
N PHE A 229 4.24 10.13 0.19
CA PHE A 229 3.93 8.75 -0.20
C PHE A 229 3.37 7.94 0.96
N VAL A 230 4.04 7.98 2.11
CA VAL A 230 3.58 7.29 3.33
C VAL A 230 2.24 7.87 3.79
N ALA A 231 2.05 9.18 3.72
CA ALA A 231 0.78 9.83 4.02
C ALA A 231 -0.33 9.38 3.06
N LEU A 232 -0.04 9.22 1.76
CA LEU A 232 -0.98 8.68 0.78
C LEU A 232 -1.33 7.23 1.11
N LEU A 233 -0.37 6.37 1.43
CA LEU A 233 -0.63 4.97 1.80
C LEU A 233 -1.48 4.89 3.07
N ASN A 234 -1.20 5.74 4.07
CA ASN A 234 -2.04 5.89 5.26
C ASN A 234 -3.43 6.40 4.91
N ARG A 235 -3.58 7.29 3.94
CA ARG A 235 -4.89 7.77 3.47
C ARG A 235 -5.64 6.67 2.71
N LEU A 236 -4.99 5.95 1.81
CA LEU A 236 -5.61 4.83 1.08
C LEU A 236 -6.02 3.71 2.04
N GLY A 237 -5.17 3.41 3.03
CA GLY A 237 -5.47 2.49 4.12
C GLY A 237 -6.52 3.02 5.11
N ALA A 238 -6.61 4.33 5.35
CA ALA A 238 -7.61 4.92 6.25
C ALA A 238 -8.94 5.27 5.56
N TRP A 239 -8.97 5.36 4.22
CA TRP A 239 -10.13 5.84 3.43
C TRP A 239 -10.70 4.79 2.47
N GLY A 240 -10.18 3.55 2.46
CA GLY A 240 -10.59 2.45 1.57
C GLY A 240 -12.05 1.96 1.67
N VAL A 241 -12.95 2.71 2.32
CA VAL A 241 -14.40 2.41 2.39
C VAL A 241 -15.29 3.66 2.18
N MET A 242 -14.73 4.86 1.93
CA MET A 242 -15.56 6.08 1.95
C MET A 242 -16.38 6.35 0.69
N GLU A 243 -16.52 5.40 -0.25
CA GLU A 243 -17.43 5.55 -1.40
C GLU A 243 -18.07 4.24 -1.93
N ARG A 244 -18.34 3.25 -1.06
CA ARG A 244 -19.33 2.19 -1.35
C ARG A 244 -20.39 2.06 -0.25
N LEU A 245 -20.81 3.20 0.29
CA LEU A 245 -21.85 3.30 1.31
C LEU A 245 -23.29 3.37 0.76
N THR A 246 -23.55 2.96 -0.48
CA THR A 246 -24.95 2.80 -0.94
C THR A 246 -25.34 1.42 -1.44
N ASP A 247 -24.44 0.50 -1.84
CA ASP A 247 -24.94 -0.78 -2.40
C ASP A 247 -23.98 -1.99 -2.33
N LEU A 248 -23.32 -2.22 -1.19
CA LEU A 248 -22.74 -3.54 -0.92
C LEU A 248 -23.81 -4.48 -0.32
N ARG A 249 -24.68 -4.97 -1.20
CA ARG A 249 -25.33 -6.27 -0.98
C ARG A 249 -24.23 -7.29 -0.72
N ILE A 250 -24.28 -7.88 0.47
CA ILE A 250 -23.45 -8.99 0.92
C ILE A 250 -23.52 -10.10 -0.14
N ILE A 251 -22.51 -10.20 -1.00
CA ILE A 251 -22.29 -11.41 -1.79
C ILE A 251 -21.66 -12.41 -0.83
N ARG A 252 -22.53 -13.17 -0.18
CA ARG A 252 -22.21 -14.38 0.56
C ARG A 252 -21.61 -15.37 -0.44
N ILE A 253 -20.29 -15.54 -0.42
CA ILE A 253 -19.66 -16.69 -1.08
C ILE A 253 -19.81 -17.85 -0.10
N SER A 254 -20.84 -18.66 -0.34
CA SER A 254 -21.02 -20.01 0.21
C SER A 254 -19.95 -20.97 -0.32
#